data_AF-A0A7H0H1R7-F1
#
_entry.id   AF-A0A7H0H1R7-F1
#
_cell.length_a   1.000
_cell.length_b   1.000
_cell.length_c   1.000
_cell.angle_alpha   90.00
_cell.angle_beta   90.00
_cell.angle_gamma   90.00
#
_symmetry.space_group_name_H-M   'P 1'
#
loop_
_entity.id
_entity.type
_entity.pdbx_description
1 polymer ?
#
loop_
_entity_poly.entity_id
_entity_poly.type
_entity_poly.pdbx_seq_one_letter_code
_entity_poly.pdbx_strand_id
1 'polypeptide(L)'
;MEIYYLRVTEAQHILSALNLTTTLCSKLAALTLLALAGVGPDTPWVEASDGRKGMARGIRDFMRTVYNWREASTEHAFVRMRGQVLQPLVAVGLVLRNPDNPTLPCTSPRLHFALTPALVPLLRAYGTPHWEKALAAFQQMRGARREPHPGAAQPDPLSSLRTFTGV
;
A
#
# COMPACT_ATOMS: atom_id res chain seq x y z
N MET A 1 -20.65 -2.65 -17.22
CA MET A 1 -20.08 -3.43 -16.09
C MET A 1 -18.63 -3.84 -16.35
N GLU A 2 -18.23 -4.12 -17.59
CA GLU A 2 -16.85 -4.56 -17.92
C GLU A 2 -15.75 -3.56 -17.57
N ILE A 3 -15.98 -2.26 -17.72
CA ILE A 3 -14.97 -1.21 -17.40
C ILE A 3 -14.52 -1.22 -15.93
N TYR A 4 -15.41 -1.60 -14.99
CA TYR A 4 -15.06 -1.71 -13.58
C TYR A 4 -14.12 -2.88 -13.33
N TYR A 5 -14.37 -4.00 -14.01
CA TYR A 5 -13.54 -5.20 -13.88
C TYR A 5 -12.16 -4.98 -14.49
N LEU A 6 -12.07 -4.28 -15.64
CA LEU A 6 -10.80 -3.99 -16.30
C LEU A 6 -9.83 -3.25 -15.36
N ARG A 7 -10.23 -2.11 -14.78
CA ARG A 7 -9.34 -1.33 -13.89
C ARG A 7 -8.93 -2.10 -12.64
N VAL A 8 -9.83 -2.91 -12.08
CA VAL A 8 -9.52 -3.74 -10.93
C VAL A 8 -8.48 -4.80 -11.30
N THR A 9 -8.64 -5.48 -12.44
CA THR A 9 -7.68 -6.48 -12.92
C THR A 9 -6.32 -5.86 -13.25
N GLU A 10 -6.29 -4.68 -13.87
CA GLU A 10 -5.06 -3.92 -14.11
C GLU A 10 -4.35 -3.56 -12.81
N ALA A 11 -5.09 -3.07 -11.80
CA ALA A 11 -4.53 -2.78 -10.48
C ALA A 11 -3.99 -4.05 -9.79
N GLN A 12 -4.67 -5.19 -9.91
CA GLN A 12 -4.16 -6.48 -9.42
C GLN A 12 -2.87 -6.91 -10.14
N HIS A 13 -2.79 -6.66 -11.45
CA HIS A 13 -1.61 -6.96 -12.25
C HIS A 13 -0.41 -6.10 -11.82
N ILE A 14 -0.62 -4.79 -11.61
CA ILE A 14 0.41 -3.89 -11.05
C ILE A 14 0.92 -4.40 -9.70
N LEU A 15 0.02 -4.77 -8.79
CA LEU A 15 0.38 -5.27 -7.46
C LEU A 15 1.14 -6.61 -7.54
N SER A 16 0.78 -7.47 -8.49
CA SER A 16 1.45 -8.74 -8.74
C SER A 16 2.84 -8.54 -9.35
N ALA A 17 2.99 -7.61 -10.28
CA ALA A 17 4.28 -7.26 -10.91
C ALA A 17 5.30 -6.69 -9.92
N LEU A 18 4.83 -6.14 -8.79
CA LEU A 18 5.65 -5.68 -7.68
C LEU A 18 6.13 -6.82 -6.74
N ASN A 19 5.86 -8.08 -7.08
CA ASN A 19 6.17 -9.27 -6.28
C ASN A 19 5.63 -9.18 -4.85
N LEU A 20 4.40 -8.68 -4.69
CA LEU A 20 3.72 -8.57 -3.40
C LEU A 20 3.05 -9.89 -2.99
N THR A 21 2.71 -10.02 -1.70
CA THR A 21 2.02 -11.19 -1.17
C THR A 21 0.62 -11.34 -1.77
N THR A 22 0.10 -12.57 -1.81
CA THR A 22 -1.23 -12.89 -2.38
C THR A 22 -2.37 -12.06 -1.75
N THR A 23 -2.25 -11.68 -0.47
CA THR A 23 -3.21 -10.80 0.23
C THR A 23 -3.28 -9.40 -0.40
N LEU A 24 -2.15 -8.89 -0.88
CA LEU A 24 -2.05 -7.60 -1.57
C LEU A 24 -2.46 -7.66 -3.05
N CYS A 25 -2.77 -8.84 -3.58
CA CYS A 25 -3.36 -9.00 -4.92
C CYS A 25 -4.90 -9.15 -4.88
N SER A 26 -5.51 -9.01 -3.70
CA SER A 26 -6.97 -9.12 -3.55
C SER A 26 -7.72 -7.97 -4.23
N LYS A 27 -9.01 -8.19 -4.56
CA LYS A 27 -9.90 -7.14 -5.08
C LYS A 27 -9.95 -5.91 -4.17
N LEU A 28 -9.90 -6.13 -2.86
CA LEU A 28 -9.85 -5.05 -1.87
C LEU A 28 -8.58 -4.21 -1.98
N ALA A 29 -7.43 -4.86 -2.18
CA ALA A 29 -6.15 -4.18 -2.37
C ALA A 29 -6.13 -3.37 -3.67
N ALA A 30 -6.61 -3.93 -4.77
CA ALA A 30 -6.76 -3.25 -6.05
C ALA A 30 -7.66 -2.01 -5.95
N LEU A 31 -8.85 -2.14 -5.34
CA LEU A 31 -9.75 -1.01 -5.10
C LEU A 31 -9.13 0.07 -4.21
N THR A 32 -8.30 -0.33 -3.24
CA THR A 32 -7.59 0.62 -2.36
C THR A 32 -6.53 1.38 -3.14
N LEU A 33 -5.78 0.68 -4.00
CA LEU A 33 -4.80 1.32 -4.88
C LEU A 33 -5.46 2.31 -5.83
N LEU A 34 -6.57 1.92 -6.47
CA LEU A 34 -7.33 2.79 -7.40
C LEU A 34 -7.85 4.05 -6.70
N ALA A 35 -8.40 3.90 -5.49
CA ALA A 35 -8.85 5.02 -4.67
C ALA A 35 -7.73 5.97 -4.27
N LEU A 36 -6.56 5.44 -3.91
CA LEU A 36 -5.38 6.25 -3.61
C LEU A 36 -4.77 6.88 -4.86
N ALA A 37 -4.84 6.21 -6.01
CA ALA A 37 -4.36 6.74 -7.29
C ALA A 37 -5.32 7.77 -7.91
N GLY A 38 -6.57 7.84 -7.41
CA GLY A 38 -7.63 8.66 -8.00
C GLY A 38 -8.09 8.15 -9.37
N VAL A 39 -7.87 6.87 -9.68
CA VAL A 39 -8.18 6.27 -10.98
C VAL A 39 -9.57 5.67 -10.92
N GLY A 40 -10.51 6.24 -11.68
CA GLY A 40 -11.83 5.67 -11.92
C GLY A 40 -11.85 4.70 -13.12
N PRO A 41 -13.03 4.13 -13.45
CA PRO A 41 -13.21 3.20 -14.57
C PRO A 41 -12.72 3.78 -15.90
N ASP A 42 -13.06 5.04 -16.16
CA ASP A 42 -12.76 5.74 -17.40
C ASP A 42 -11.48 6.60 -17.32
N THR A 43 -10.86 6.69 -16.13
CA THR A 43 -9.64 7.47 -15.92
C THR A 43 -8.45 6.68 -16.47
N PRO A 44 -7.64 7.25 -17.38
CA PRO A 44 -6.43 6.60 -17.84
C PRO A 44 -5.35 6.63 -16.74
N TRP A 45 -4.50 5.60 -16.72
CA TRP A 45 -3.43 5.49 -15.71
C TRP A 45 -2.43 6.66 -15.74
N VAL A 46 -2.26 7.32 -16.88
CA VAL A 46 -1.42 8.53 -17.02
C VAL A 46 -1.88 9.69 -16.12
N GLU A 47 -3.17 9.73 -15.76
CA GLU A 47 -3.74 10.73 -14.85
C GLU A 47 -3.63 10.33 -13.37
N ALA A 48 -3.07 9.15 -13.06
CA ALA A 48 -2.88 8.70 -11.69
C ALA A 48 -2.13 9.75 -10.86
N SER A 49 -2.58 9.96 -9.63
CA SER A 49 -2.04 10.94 -8.69
C SER A 49 -1.65 10.29 -7.38
N ASP A 50 -0.88 10.99 -6.53
CA ASP A 50 -0.46 10.48 -5.22
C ASP A 50 -1.57 10.50 -4.16
N GLY A 51 -2.78 10.92 -4.51
CA GLY A 51 -3.94 10.81 -3.64
C GLY A 51 -3.81 11.61 -2.36
N ARG A 52 -3.11 12.76 -2.39
CA ARG A 52 -2.75 13.67 -1.28
C ARG A 52 -3.86 14.06 -0.27
N LYS A 53 -5.07 13.52 -0.36
CA LYS A 53 -6.24 13.86 0.47
C LYS A 53 -7.11 12.67 0.89
N GLY A 54 -6.68 11.43 0.69
CA GLY A 54 -7.48 10.26 1.05
C GLY A 54 -7.49 9.96 2.55
N MET A 55 -8.41 10.57 3.32
CA MET A 55 -8.78 9.99 4.62
C MET A 55 -9.27 8.56 4.38
N ALA A 56 -9.11 7.65 5.35
CA ALA A 56 -9.62 6.28 5.21
C ALA A 56 -11.13 6.23 4.86
N ARG A 57 -11.89 7.25 5.29
CA ARG A 57 -13.29 7.49 4.86
C ARG A 57 -13.41 7.85 3.38
N GLY A 58 -12.55 8.72 2.86
CA GLY A 58 -12.54 9.11 1.44
C GLY A 58 -12.20 7.95 0.51
N ILE A 59 -11.30 7.05 0.92
CA ILE A 59 -11.01 5.80 0.18
C ILE A 59 -12.27 4.94 0.07
N ARG A 60 -13.00 4.78 1.18
CA ARG A 60 -14.23 4.01 1.25
C ARG A 60 -15.36 4.63 0.43
N ASP A 61 -15.49 5.96 0.51
CA ASP A 61 -16.47 6.69 -0.29
C ASP A 61 -16.17 6.55 -1.77
N PHE A 62 -14.91 6.65 -2.19
CA PHE A 62 -14.50 6.42 -3.57
C PHE A 62 -14.87 5.01 -4.06
N MET A 63 -14.56 3.96 -3.29
CA MET A 63 -14.94 2.58 -3.66
C MET A 63 -16.46 2.41 -3.81
N ARG A 64 -17.23 3.08 -2.94
CA ARG A 64 -18.69 3.03 -2.96
C ARG A 64 -19.28 3.80 -4.14
N THR A 65 -18.82 5.03 -4.39
CA THR A 65 -19.41 5.91 -5.40
C THR A 65 -18.87 5.63 -6.79
N VAL A 66 -17.56 5.40 -6.92
CA VAL A 66 -16.88 5.23 -8.20
C VAL A 66 -16.90 3.78 -8.66
N TYR A 67 -16.80 2.80 -7.76
CA TYR A 67 -16.77 1.37 -8.13
C TYR A 67 -18.04 0.60 -7.71
N ASN A 68 -19.07 1.30 -7.22
CA ASN A 68 -20.34 0.73 -6.75
C ASN A 68 -20.16 -0.44 -5.76
N TRP A 69 -19.06 -0.46 -4.99
CA TRP A 69 -18.80 -1.51 -4.02
C TRP A 69 -19.50 -1.17 -2.69
N ARG A 70 -20.78 -1.55 -2.58
CA ARG A 70 -21.63 -1.20 -1.43
C ARG A 70 -21.07 -1.66 -0.08
N GLU A 71 -20.43 -2.82 -0.06
CA GLU A 71 -19.83 -3.40 1.15
C GLU A 71 -18.71 -2.54 1.72
N ALA A 72 -18.11 -1.64 0.92
CA ALA A 72 -17.08 -0.72 1.38
C ALA A 72 -17.54 0.01 2.64
N SER A 73 -18.81 0.42 2.72
CA SER A 73 -19.43 1.18 3.83
C SER A 73 -19.45 0.45 5.18
N THR A 74 -19.26 -0.86 5.20
CA THR A 74 -19.38 -1.67 6.41
C THR A 74 -18.14 -1.52 7.31
N GLU A 75 -18.33 -1.67 8.63
CA GLU A 75 -17.22 -1.69 9.59
C GLU A 75 -16.26 -2.87 9.32
N HIS A 76 -16.79 -4.02 8.89
CA HIS A 76 -15.96 -5.17 8.54
C HIS A 76 -15.03 -4.89 7.35
N ALA A 77 -15.53 -4.24 6.29
CA ALA A 77 -14.70 -3.82 5.17
C ALA A 77 -13.63 -2.80 5.58
N PHE A 78 -13.96 -1.88 6.50
CA PHE A 78 -13.03 -0.90 7.03
C PHE A 78 -11.88 -1.56 7.81
N VAL A 79 -12.20 -2.47 8.75
CA VAL A 79 -11.19 -3.21 9.53
C VAL A 79 -10.27 -4.01 8.61
N ARG A 80 -10.83 -4.70 7.61
CA ARG A 80 -10.06 -5.45 6.62
C ARG A 80 -9.18 -4.57 5.75
N MET A 81 -9.71 -3.47 5.21
CA MET A 81 -8.94 -2.54 4.39
C MET A 81 -7.75 -1.97 5.18
N ARG A 82 -7.99 -1.57 6.43
CA ARG A 82 -6.92 -1.04 7.30
C ARG A 82 -5.87 -2.10 7.62
N GLY A 83 -6.28 -3.28 8.08
CA GLY A 83 -5.37 -4.32 8.57
C GLY A 83 -4.70 -5.14 7.47
N GLN A 84 -5.45 -5.59 6.47
CA GLN A 84 -4.97 -6.51 5.43
C GLN A 84 -4.38 -5.80 4.21
N VAL A 85 -4.66 -4.51 4.02
CA VAL A 85 -4.22 -3.76 2.84
C VAL A 85 -3.35 -2.56 3.21
N LEU A 86 -3.90 -1.56 3.91
CA LEU A 86 -3.18 -0.31 4.18
C LEU A 86 -1.91 -0.53 5.03
N GLN A 87 -1.99 -1.32 6.12
CA GLN A 87 -0.82 -1.60 6.95
C GLN A 87 0.29 -2.34 6.17
N PRO A 88 0.02 -3.44 5.43
CA PRO A 88 1.02 -4.06 4.58
C PRO A 88 1.55 -3.14 3.48
N LEU A 89 0.71 -2.31 2.84
CA LEU A 89 1.15 -1.34 1.83
C LEU A 89 2.12 -0.29 2.39
N VAL A 90 1.90 0.14 3.64
CA VAL A 90 2.84 1.03 4.35
C VAL A 90 4.12 0.27 4.68
N ALA A 91 4.02 -0.97 5.15
CA ALA A 91 5.19 -1.81 5.49
C ALA A 91 6.10 -2.08 4.28
N VAL A 92 5.52 -2.25 3.08
CA VAL A 92 6.30 -2.41 1.83
C VAL A 92 6.70 -1.08 1.19
N GLY A 93 6.40 0.05 1.83
CA GLY A 93 6.79 1.39 1.37
C GLY A 93 6.09 1.86 0.09
N LEU A 94 4.90 1.35 -0.20
CA LEU A 94 4.07 1.79 -1.33
C LEU A 94 3.19 2.98 -0.96
N VAL A 95 2.72 3.01 0.29
CA VAL A 95 1.84 4.04 0.83
C VAL A 95 2.53 4.76 1.98
N LEU A 96 2.44 6.09 1.99
CA LEU A 96 2.84 6.92 3.11
C LEU A 96 1.65 7.08 4.05
N ARG A 97 1.89 6.81 5.33
CA ARG A 97 0.93 7.08 6.39
C ARG A 97 1.18 8.48 6.95
N ASN A 98 0.11 9.26 6.99
CA ASN A 98 0.06 10.62 7.47
C ASN A 98 1.25 11.50 7.04
N PRO A 99 1.37 11.78 5.74
CA PRO A 99 2.47 12.59 5.22
C PRO A 99 2.54 13.99 5.88
N ASP A 100 1.41 14.52 6.36
CA ASP A 100 1.35 15.82 7.03
C ASP A 100 1.72 15.77 8.53
N ASN A 101 1.48 14.66 9.23
CA ASN A 101 1.80 14.56 10.66
C ASN A 101 2.17 13.12 11.10
N PRO A 102 3.45 12.71 11.03
CA PRO A 102 3.83 11.33 11.32
C PRO A 102 3.51 10.85 12.74
N THR A 103 3.20 11.74 13.70
CA THR A 103 2.90 11.37 15.09
C THR A 103 1.43 10.99 15.34
N LEU A 104 0.53 11.09 14.34
CA LEU A 104 -0.88 10.73 14.59
C LEU A 104 -1.05 9.23 14.92
N PRO A 105 -1.80 8.91 15.99
CA PRO A 105 -2.04 7.55 16.40
C PRO A 105 -2.83 6.76 15.34
N CYS A 106 -2.62 5.44 15.31
CA CYS A 106 -3.21 4.55 14.31
C CYS A 106 -4.74 4.53 14.36
N THR A 107 -5.30 4.92 15.50
CA THR A 107 -6.74 4.98 15.81
C THR A 107 -7.36 6.32 15.46
N SER A 108 -6.58 7.30 15.00
CA SER A 108 -7.10 8.63 14.69
C SER A 108 -8.08 8.58 13.51
N PRO A 109 -9.25 9.22 13.60
CA PRO A 109 -10.15 9.39 12.46
C PRO A 109 -9.56 10.32 11.39
N ARG A 110 -8.51 11.09 11.73
CA ARG A 110 -7.77 11.99 10.82
C ARG A 110 -6.57 11.30 10.16
N LEU A 111 -6.63 9.98 10.01
CA LEU A 111 -5.54 9.25 9.38
C LEU A 111 -5.56 9.45 7.86
N HIS A 112 -4.53 10.11 7.35
CA HIS A 112 -4.34 10.32 5.92
C HIS A 112 -3.41 9.25 5.34
N PHE A 113 -3.72 8.80 4.13
CA PHE A 113 -2.87 7.91 3.36
C PHE A 113 -2.64 8.53 1.99
N ALA A 114 -1.41 8.41 1.49
CA ALA A 114 -1.03 8.88 0.17
C ALA A 114 -0.11 7.84 -0.48
N LEU A 115 -0.09 7.76 -1.81
CA LEU A 115 0.91 6.95 -2.50
C LEU A 115 2.29 7.58 -2.33
N THR A 116 3.32 6.74 -2.29
CA THR A 116 4.70 7.22 -2.31
C THR A 116 4.97 7.92 -3.65
N PRO A 117 5.70 9.05 -3.68
CA PRO A 117 5.96 9.78 -4.92
C PRO A 117 6.66 8.93 -5.98
N ALA A 118 7.43 7.93 -5.58
CA ALA A 118 8.07 6.98 -6.49
C ALA A 118 7.10 6.00 -7.16
N LEU A 119 5.91 5.77 -6.58
CA LEU A 119 4.91 4.85 -7.12
C LEU A 119 4.06 5.52 -8.21
N VAL A 120 3.80 6.83 -8.10
CA VAL A 120 3.03 7.58 -9.11
C VAL A 120 3.57 7.43 -10.54
N PRO A 121 4.87 7.64 -10.83
CA PRO A 121 5.38 7.49 -12.19
C PRO A 121 5.29 6.04 -12.68
N LEU A 122 5.39 5.04 -11.81
CA LEU A 122 5.16 3.64 -12.17
C LEU A 122 3.70 3.42 -12.60
N LEU A 123 2.74 3.92 -11.81
CA LEU A 123 1.32 3.83 -12.16
C LEU A 123 1.03 4.51 -13.49
N ARG A 124 1.57 5.72 -13.71
CA ARG A 124 1.39 6.46 -14.97
C ARG A 124 1.99 5.78 -16.19
N ALA A 125 3.04 4.98 -16.00
CA ALA A 125 3.68 4.21 -17.06
C ALA A 125 2.92 2.93 -17.41
N TYR A 126 1.92 2.51 -16.62
CA TYR A 126 1.17 1.28 -16.88
C TYR A 126 0.45 1.32 -18.22
N GLY A 127 0.60 0.24 -19.01
CA GLY A 127 0.06 0.15 -20.37
C GLY A 127 0.83 0.94 -21.44
N THR A 128 1.95 1.58 -21.07
CA THR A 128 2.83 2.27 -22.02
C THR A 128 4.10 1.45 -22.30
N PRO A 129 4.83 1.74 -23.40
CA PRO A 129 6.14 1.10 -23.66
C PRO A 129 7.19 1.35 -22.57
N HIS A 130 6.98 2.33 -21.69
CA HIS A 130 7.89 2.67 -20.60
C HIS A 130 7.64 1.85 -19.33
N TRP A 131 6.59 1.01 -19.29
CA TRP A 131 6.20 0.23 -18.12
C TRP A 131 7.35 -0.61 -17.55
N GLU A 132 7.98 -1.45 -18.38
CA GLU A 132 9.07 -2.34 -17.95
C GLU A 132 10.25 -1.57 -17.35
N LYS A 133 10.62 -0.45 -17.98
CA LYS A 133 11.70 0.42 -17.49
C LYS A 133 11.35 1.05 -16.15
N ALA A 134 10.12 1.55 -16.00
CA ALA A 134 9.65 2.14 -14.75
C ALA A 134 9.56 1.09 -13.63
N LEU A 135 9.10 -0.11 -13.95
CA LEU A 135 9.02 -1.23 -13.03
C LEU A 135 10.40 -1.66 -12.53
N ALA A 136 11.37 -1.82 -13.44
CA ALA A 136 12.75 -2.15 -13.08
C ALA A 136 13.38 -1.06 -12.19
N ALA A 137 13.20 0.23 -12.54
CA ALA A 137 13.70 1.34 -11.72
C ALA A 137 13.08 1.35 -10.32
N PHE A 138 11.78 1.08 -10.21
CA PHE A 138 11.08 1.01 -8.93
C PHE A 138 11.56 -0.16 -8.07
N GLN A 139 11.75 -1.33 -8.68
CA GLN A 139 12.28 -2.51 -7.98
C GLN A 139 13.72 -2.30 -7.51
N GLN A 140 14.58 -1.69 -8.34
CA GLN A 140 15.95 -1.33 -7.95
C GLN A 140 15.96 -0.33 -6.79
N MET A 141 15.15 0.73 -6.85
CA MET A 141 15.01 1.68 -5.75
C MET A 141 14.58 1.00 -4.44
N ARG A 142 13.61 0.08 -4.51
CA ARG A 142 13.16 -0.71 -3.35
C ARG A 142 14.22 -1.68 -2.84
N GLY A 143 14.97 -2.31 -3.74
CA GLY A 143 16.10 -3.18 -3.40
C GLY A 143 17.21 -2.41 -2.70
N ALA A 144 17.55 -1.22 -3.18
CA ALA A 144 18.54 -0.33 -2.58
C ALA A 144 18.08 0.22 -1.21
N ARG A 145 16.77 0.31 -0.96
CA ARG A 145 16.23 0.72 0.35
C ARG A 145 16.18 -0.41 1.38
N ARG A 146 16.50 -1.66 1.01
CA ARG A 146 16.71 -2.75 1.97
C ARG A 146 18.08 -2.60 2.65
N GLU A 147 18.18 -1.60 3.53
CA GLU A 147 19.14 -1.60 4.65
C GLU A 147 18.48 -2.31 5.85
N PRO A 148 19.27 -2.94 6.73
CA PRO A 148 18.88 -4.15 7.45
C PRO A 148 17.79 -3.91 8.49
N HIS A 149 16.89 -4.88 8.60
CA HIS A 149 16.02 -5.00 9.76
C HIS A 149 16.89 -5.26 11.00
N PRO A 150 16.89 -4.41 12.05
CA PRO A 150 17.46 -4.79 13.33
C PRO A 150 16.44 -5.69 14.03
N GLY A 151 16.38 -6.94 13.59
CA GLY A 151 15.60 -8.01 14.21
C GLY A 151 16.36 -9.34 14.24
N ALA A 152 17.68 -9.32 14.00
CA ALA A 152 18.56 -10.32 14.58
C ALA A 152 18.79 -9.89 16.03
N ALA A 153 18.40 -10.78 16.94
CA ALA A 153 18.51 -10.65 18.39
C ALA A 153 19.68 -9.73 18.81
N GLN A 154 19.37 -8.69 19.60
CA GLN A 154 20.38 -8.27 20.56
C GLN A 154 20.66 -9.50 21.43
N PRO A 155 21.91 -10.00 21.52
CA PRO A 155 22.23 -10.87 22.62
C PRO A 155 21.96 -10.05 23.89
N ASP A 156 20.99 -10.52 24.66
CA ASP A 156 20.62 -10.00 25.95
C ASP A 156 21.90 -9.70 26.77
N PRO A 157 22.20 -8.45 27.13
CA PRO A 157 23.45 -8.10 27.82
C PRO A 157 23.51 -8.65 29.27
N LEU A 158 22.51 -9.45 29.68
CA LEU A 158 22.45 -10.07 31.01
C LEU A 158 22.62 -11.59 31.01
N SER A 159 22.88 -12.23 29.86
CA SER A 159 23.17 -13.68 29.79
C SER A 159 24.66 -14.00 29.94
N SER A 160 25.31 -13.46 30.99
CA SER A 160 26.70 -13.79 31.33
C SER A 160 26.99 -13.88 32.84
N LEU A 161 25.96 -13.97 33.70
CA LEU A 161 26.17 -14.12 35.15
C LEU A 161 25.36 -15.26 35.78
N ARG A 162 25.21 -16.39 35.10
CA ARG A 162 24.77 -17.65 35.75
C ARG A 162 25.44 -18.88 35.15
N THR A 163 26.74 -19.00 35.36
CA THR A 163 27.43 -20.28 35.53
C THR A 163 28.80 -20.03 36.15
N PHE A 164 28.89 -20.12 37.48
CA PHE A 164 30.10 -20.65 38.10
C PHE A 164 29.70 -21.46 39.33
N THR A 165 29.83 -22.77 39.19
CA THR A 165 29.71 -23.77 40.26
C THR A 165 31.09 -23.94 40.90
N GLY A 166 31.14 -24.07 42.22
CA GLY A 166 32.12 -24.91 42.92
C GLY A 166 33.26 -24.20 43.65
N VAL A 167 33.17 -24.19 44.99
CA VAL A 167 34.01 -25.02 45.88
C VAL A 167 33.10 -25.54 47.00
#